data_AF-A0A241V685-F1
#
_entry.id   AF-A0A241V685-F1
#
_cell.length_a   1.000
_cell.length_b   1.000
_cell.length_c   1.000
_cell.angle_alpha   90.00
_cell.angle_beta   90.00
_cell.angle_gamma   90.00
#
_symmetry.space_group_name_H-M   'P 1'
#
loop_
_entity.id
_entity.type
_entity.pdbx_description
1 polymer ?
#
loop_
_entity_poly.entity_id
_entity_poly.type
_entity_poly.pdbx_seq_one_letter_code
_entity_poly.pdbx_strand_id
1 'polypeptide(L)'
;MQTNLPQHPCANKCSEFKEEQCGHCLISESDFLAGDTVVFIDAFKPGHLMTVHKVQGKGLLLDGNRSFALIHMIRHANVAELGAKRRLTLTEQALAEVP
;
A
#
# COMPACT_ATOMS: atom_id res chain seq x y z
N MET A 1 22.91 4.02 -19.40
CA MET A 1 21.89 3.23 -18.69
C MET A 1 21.05 4.22 -17.88
N GLN A 2 19.85 4.57 -18.33
CA GLN A 2 19.04 5.64 -17.73
C GLN A 2 18.19 5.02 -16.61
N THR A 3 18.57 5.25 -15.35
CA THR A 3 17.84 4.74 -14.18
C THR A 3 16.57 5.56 -13.96
N ASN A 4 15.43 5.05 -14.45
CA ASN A 4 14.10 5.63 -14.24
C ASN A 4 13.51 5.16 -12.89
N LEU A 5 14.22 5.42 -11.79
CA LEU A 5 13.66 5.29 -10.43
C LEU A 5 13.52 6.70 -9.84
N PRO A 6 12.37 7.04 -9.20
CA PRO A 6 12.24 8.30 -8.49
C PRO A 6 13.39 8.40 -7.48
N GLN A 7 14.11 9.53 -7.50
CA GLN A 7 15.30 9.75 -6.70
C GLN A 7 14.97 9.46 -5.23
N HIS A 8 15.41 8.32 -4.73
CA HIS A 8 15.10 7.89 -3.38
C HIS A 8 15.63 8.97 -2.41
N PRO A 9 14.88 9.41 -1.38
CA PRO A 9 15.30 10.49 -0.48
C PRO A 9 16.59 10.19 0.31
N CYS A 10 17.06 8.93 0.30
CA CYS A 10 18.35 8.50 0.85
C CYS A 10 19.52 8.47 -0.16
N ALA A 11 19.28 8.81 -1.43
CA ALA A 11 20.32 8.85 -2.46
C ALA A 11 21.48 9.73 -1.98
N ASN A 12 22.69 9.15 -1.96
CA ASN A 12 23.93 9.76 -1.47
C ASN A 12 24.00 10.08 0.03
N LYS A 13 23.07 9.58 0.86
CA LYS A 13 23.08 9.76 2.33
C LYS A 13 23.36 8.48 3.12
N CYS A 14 23.30 7.31 2.47
CA CYS A 14 23.53 6.02 3.13
C CYS A 14 24.76 5.33 2.54
N SER A 15 25.76 5.05 3.39
CA SER A 15 26.99 4.34 3.03
C SER A 15 26.80 2.85 2.72
N GLU A 16 25.64 2.28 3.03
CA GLU A 16 25.26 0.88 2.74
C GLU A 16 24.31 0.74 1.54
N PHE A 17 24.16 1.78 0.71
CA PHE A 17 23.30 1.73 -0.46
C PHE A 17 23.88 0.79 -1.54
N LYS A 18 23.46 -0.47 -1.52
CA LYS A 18 23.65 -1.43 -2.61
C LYS A 18 22.39 -1.46 -3.44
N GLU A 19 22.32 -0.47 -4.32
CA GLU A 19 21.55 -0.48 -5.57
C GLU A 19 20.02 -0.39 -5.51
N GLU A 20 19.35 -0.60 -4.38
CA GLU A 20 17.88 -0.40 -4.33
C GLU A 20 17.22 -0.29 -2.96
N GLN A 21 17.89 -0.65 -1.86
CA GLN A 21 17.27 -0.62 -0.53
C GLN A 21 18.29 -0.18 0.53
N CYS A 22 17.93 0.84 1.29
CA CYS A 22 18.76 1.33 2.39
C CYS A 22 18.26 0.65 3.68
N GLY A 23 19.15 0.05 4.48
CA GLY A 23 18.78 -0.62 5.74
C GLY A 23 18.13 0.30 6.79
N HIS A 24 18.24 1.63 6.61
CA HIS A 24 17.55 2.63 7.41
C HIS A 24 16.13 2.94 6.90
N CYS A 25 15.88 2.64 5.63
CA CYS A 25 14.65 2.86 4.89
C CYS A 25 13.81 1.59 4.82
N LEU A 26 14.22 0.54 5.57
CA LEU A 26 13.57 -0.77 5.76
C LEU A 26 12.17 -0.75 5.15
N ILE A 27 12.10 -1.08 3.85
CA ILE A 27 10.85 -1.55 3.27
C ILE A 27 10.60 -2.80 4.09
N SER A 28 9.70 -2.70 5.06
CA SER A 28 9.26 -3.88 5.80
C SER A 28 8.86 -4.91 4.76
N GLU A 29 9.05 -6.21 5.04
CA GLU A 29 8.59 -7.30 4.14
C GLU A 29 7.09 -7.20 3.77
N SER A 30 6.38 -6.29 4.44
CA SER A 30 5.04 -5.81 4.15
C SER A 30 5.11 -4.35 3.69
N ASP A 31 4.67 -4.04 2.47
CA ASP A 31 4.56 -2.67 1.91
C ASP A 31 3.46 -1.81 2.58
N PHE A 32 3.06 -2.16 3.82
CA PHE A 32 1.93 -1.59 4.52
C PHE A 32 2.39 -1.01 5.85
N LEU A 33 1.94 0.21 6.15
CA LEU A 33 2.19 0.95 7.38
C LEU A 33 0.88 1.26 8.10
N ALA A 34 0.96 1.50 9.41
CA ALA A 34 -0.19 1.98 10.17
C ALA A 34 -0.63 3.36 9.63
N GLY A 35 -1.91 3.50 9.31
CA GLY A 35 -2.48 4.68 8.65
C GLY A 35 -2.79 4.46 7.17
N ASP A 36 -2.22 3.43 6.53
CA ASP A 36 -2.48 3.16 5.12
C ASP A 36 -3.92 2.76 4.89
N THR A 37 -4.48 3.21 3.77
CA THR A 37 -5.84 2.84 3.39
C THR A 37 -5.78 1.70 2.39
N VAL A 38 -6.42 0.60 2.73
CA VAL A 38 -6.38 -0.67 2.00
C VAL A 38 -7.78 -1.15 1.67
N VAL A 39 -7.85 -1.95 0.62
CA VAL A 39 -9.08 -2.62 0.17
C VAL A 39 -8.83 -4.10 -0.07
N PHE A 40 -9.86 -4.92 0.11
CA PHE A 40 -9.79 -6.33 -0.26
C PHE A 40 -9.78 -6.47 -1.79
N ILE A 41 -8.87 -7.32 -2.26
CA ILE A 41 -8.76 -7.69 -3.68
C ILE A 41 -9.99 -8.52 -4.10
N ASP A 42 -10.47 -9.38 -3.21
CA ASP A 42 -11.60 -10.27 -3.46
C ASP A 42 -12.92 -9.50 -3.63
N ALA A 43 -13.59 -9.70 -4.76
CA ALA A 43 -14.87 -9.07 -5.09
C ALA A 43 -16.00 -9.43 -4.09
N PHE A 44 -15.97 -10.60 -3.47
CA PHE A 44 -16.96 -11.05 -2.49
C PHE A 44 -16.79 -10.40 -1.11
N LYS A 45 -15.62 -9.82 -0.84
CA LYS A 45 -15.42 -8.99 0.36
C LYS A 45 -16.10 -7.63 0.18
N PRO A 46 -16.56 -7.03 1.29
CA PRO A 46 -17.18 -5.72 1.25
C PRO A 46 -16.19 -4.67 0.73
N GLY A 47 -16.64 -3.84 -0.19
CA GLY A 47 -15.82 -2.83 -0.85
C GLY A 47 -15.61 -1.56 -0.03
N HIS A 48 -15.69 -1.60 1.29
CA HIS A 48 -15.35 -0.43 2.10
C HIS A 48 -13.83 -0.30 2.22
N LEU A 49 -13.36 0.94 2.29
CA LEU A 49 -11.98 1.25 2.62
C LEU A 49 -11.72 0.86 4.08
N MET A 50 -10.55 0.30 4.35
CA MET A 50 -10.11 0.04 5.72
C MET A 50 -8.77 0.70 5.95
N THR A 51 -8.51 1.11 7.18
CA THR A 51 -7.23 1.69 7.55
C THR A 51 -6.40 0.67 8.31
N VAL A 52 -5.13 0.53 7.94
CA VAL A 52 -4.19 -0.31 8.68
C VAL A 52 -3.99 0.31 10.06
N HIS A 53 -4.32 -0.45 11.09
CA HIS A 53 -4.06 -0.08 12.47
C HIS A 53 -2.68 -0.55 12.92
N LYS A 54 -2.32 -1.80 12.60
CA LYS A 54 -1.04 -2.39 13.00
C LYS A 54 -0.66 -3.55 12.08
N VAL A 55 0.62 -3.64 11.75
CA VAL A 55 1.20 -4.79 11.03
C VAL A 55 1.64 -5.85 12.05
N GLN A 56 1.25 -7.10 11.84
CA GLN A 56 1.63 -8.24 12.68
C GLN A 56 2.10 -9.41 11.80
N GLY A 57 3.41 -9.49 11.59
CA GLY A 57 4.02 -10.51 10.74
C GLY A 57 3.46 -10.44 9.31
N LYS A 58 2.78 -11.51 8.87
CA LYS A 58 2.15 -11.58 7.54
C LYS A 58 0.69 -11.09 7.48
N GLY A 59 0.21 -10.54 8.60
CA GLY A 59 -1.15 -10.04 8.75
C GLY A 59 -1.19 -8.56 9.15
N LEU A 60 -2.33 -7.94 8.88
CA LEU A 60 -2.61 -6.55 9.12
C LEU A 60 -3.89 -6.46 9.93
N LEU A 61 -3.81 -5.79 11.06
CA LEU A 61 -4.96 -5.38 11.84
C LEU A 61 -5.50 -4.10 11.23
N LEU A 62 -6.79 -4.11 10.92
CA LEU A 62 -7.48 -3.07 10.22
C LEU A 62 -8.54 -2.42 11.13
N ASP A 63 -8.85 -1.17 10.83
CA ASP A 63 -9.96 -0.42 11.40
C ASP A 63 -9.95 -0.39 12.95
N GLY A 64 -8.81 -0.03 13.53
CA GLY A 64 -8.66 0.03 14.99
C GLY A 64 -8.76 -1.34 15.68
N ASN A 65 -8.22 -2.40 15.05
CA ASN A 65 -8.26 -3.79 15.54
C ASN A 65 -9.66 -4.44 15.47
N ARG A 66 -10.54 -3.95 14.59
CA ARG A 66 -11.87 -4.57 14.34
C ARG A 66 -11.83 -5.67 13.28
N SER A 67 -10.79 -5.69 12.46
CA SER A 67 -10.65 -6.64 11.36
C SER A 67 -9.20 -7.09 11.21
N PHE A 68 -9.00 -8.30 10.68
CA PHE A 68 -7.68 -8.86 10.39
C PHE A 68 -7.65 -9.36 8.95
N ALA A 69 -6.60 -9.01 8.23
CA ALA A 69 -6.38 -9.45 6.86
C ALA A 69 -4.93 -9.89 6.66
N LEU A 70 -4.71 -10.90 5.84
CA LEU A 70 -3.37 -11.27 5.39
C LEU A 70 -2.96 -10.33 4.26
N ILE A 71 -1.66 -10.02 4.19
CA ILE A 71 -1.06 -9.10 3.23
C ILE A 71 -1.48 -9.43 1.78
N HIS A 72 -1.55 -10.70 1.41
CA HIS A 72 -1.91 -11.16 0.06
C HIS A 72 -3.41 -11.04 -0.28
N MET A 73 -4.27 -10.73 0.68
CA MET A 73 -5.72 -10.56 0.45
C MET A 73 -6.12 -9.11 0.19
N ILE A 74 -5.18 -8.18 0.37
CA ILE A 74 -5.45 -6.74 0.33
C ILE A 74 -4.46 -6.03 -0.57
N ARG A 75 -4.86 -4.85 -1.05
CA ARG A 75 -4.00 -3.92 -1.77
C ARG A 75 -4.22 -2.50 -1.25
N HIS A 76 -3.29 -1.61 -1.55
CA HIS A 76 -3.48 -0.17 -1.35
C HIS A 76 -4.70 0.33 -2.10
N ALA A 77 -5.47 1.21 -1.47
CA ALA A 77 -6.57 1.91 -2.10
C ALA A 77 -6.03 2.94 -3.10
N ASN A 78 -6.61 3.00 -4.30
CA ASN A 78 -6.25 4.01 -5.28
C ASN A 78 -6.83 5.39 -4.87
N VAL A 79 -6.24 6.48 -5.34
CA VAL A 79 -6.68 7.87 -5.07
C VAL A 79 -8.16 8.07 -5.40
N ALA A 80 -8.62 7.44 -6.49
CA ALA A 80 -10.01 7.45 -6.90
C ALA A 80 -10.94 6.78 -5.87
N GLU A 81 -10.48 5.68 -5.25
CA GLU A 81 -11.22 4.96 -4.21
C GLU A 81 -11.25 5.76 -2.90
N LEU A 82 -10.15 6.45 -2.57
CA LEU A 82 -10.07 7.38 -1.44
C LEU A 82 -11.09 8.51 -1.59
N GLY A 83 -11.17 9.11 -2.78
CA GLY A 83 -12.15 10.15 -3.10
C GLY A 83 -13.59 9.64 -3.03
N ALA A 84 -13.84 8.43 -3.53
CA ALA A 84 -15.16 7.81 -3.53
C ALA A 84 -15.56 7.18 -2.17
N LYS A 85 -14.63 7.09 -1.22
CA LYS A 85 -14.76 6.36 0.06
C LYS A 85 -15.23 4.91 -0.09
N ARG A 86 -15.01 4.31 -1.26
CA ARG A 86 -15.42 2.95 -1.61
C ARG A 86 -14.46 2.34 -2.62
N ARG A 87 -14.39 1.02 -2.63
CA ARG A 87 -13.74 0.24 -3.68
C ARG A 87 -14.44 0.52 -4.99
N LEU A 88 -13.65 0.91 -5.98
CA LEU A 88 -14.11 1.11 -7.34
C LEU A 88 -13.99 -0.20 -8.09
N THR A 89 -14.93 -0.44 -9.00
CA THR A 89 -14.84 -1.57 -9.93
C THR A 89 -13.67 -1.35 -10.90
N LEU A 90 -13.20 -2.43 -11.54
CA LEU A 90 -12.10 -2.35 -12.51
C LEU A 90 -12.34 -1.28 -13.59
N THR A 91 -13.60 -1.14 -14.03
CA THR A 91 -14.02 -0.14 -15.01
C THR A 91 -13.92 1.29 -14.47
N GLU A 92 -14.36 1.52 -13.23
CA GLU A 92 -14.29 2.83 -12.58
C GLU A 92 -12.84 3.25 -12.24
N GLN A 93 -11.97 2.28 -11.96
CA GLN A 93 -10.54 2.53 -11.77
C GLN A 93 -9.85 2.97 -13.06
N ALA A 94 -10.13 2.28 -14.17
CA ALA A 94 -9.57 2.61 -15.48
C ALA A 94 -10.01 4.00 -15.99
N LEU A 95 -11.17 4.49 -15.57
CA LEU A 95 -11.67 5.83 -15.91
C LEU A 95 -11.07 6.95 -15.04
N ALA A 96 -10.56 6.62 -13.85
CA ALA A 96 -10.06 7.61 -12.89
C ALA A 96 -8.55 7.85 -12.99
N GLU A 97 -7.82 6.99 -13.69
CA GLU A 97 -6.42 7.23 -14.10
C GLU A 97 -6.41 8.16 -15.32
N VAL A 98 -6.53 9.46 -15.08
CA VAL A 98 -6.35 10.49 -16.12
C VAL A 98 -4.83 10.73 -16.29
N PRO A 99 -4.28 10.67 -17.53
CA PRO A 99 -2.85 10.82 -17.81
C PRO A 99 -2.29 12.22 -17.55
#